data_AF-A0A1E3VXB6-F1
#
_entry.id   AF-A0A1E3VXB6-F1
#
_cell.length_a   1.000
_cell.length_b   1.000
_cell.length_c   1.000
_cell.angle_alpha   90.00
_cell.angle_beta   90.00
_cell.angle_gamma   90.00
#
_symmetry.space_group_name_H-M   'P 1'
#
loop_
_entity.id
_entity.type
_entity.pdbx_description
1 polymer ?
#
loop_
_entity_poly.entity_id
_entity_poly.type
_entity_poly.pdbx_seq_one_letter_code
_entity_poly.pdbx_strand_id
1 'polypeptide(L)' 'MAMPASAQDADLCLTTAERAASGEELDGDEKTKAHEACLRALSDTASVVQKYQFQEADFAIMGTHHKF' A
#
# COMPACT_ATOMS: atom_id res chain seq x y z
N MET A 1 -13.43 -15.06 11.80
CA MET A 1 -11.97 -15.20 12.00
C MET A 1 -11.38 -13.80 11.91
N ALA A 2 -10.65 -13.33 12.92
CA ALA A 2 -9.97 -12.05 12.86
C ALA A 2 -8.69 -12.21 12.03
N MET A 3 -8.52 -11.40 10.99
CA MET A 3 -7.29 -11.39 10.20
C MET A 3 -6.16 -10.81 11.05
N PRO A 4 -4.93 -11.35 10.99
CA PRO A 4 -3.80 -10.74 11.67
C PRO A 4 -3.64 -9.29 11.18
N ALA A 5 -3.22 -8.38 12.08
CA ALA A 5 -3.08 -6.96 11.76
C ALA A 5 -2.27 -6.74 10.48
N SER A 6 -1.17 -7.47 10.32
CA SER A 6 -0.33 -7.45 9.11
C SER A 6 -1.05 -7.83 7.82
N ALA A 7 -2.02 -8.75 7.86
CA ALA A 7 -2.80 -9.12 6.68
C ALA A 7 -3.84 -8.05 6.34
N GLN A 8 -4.38 -7.34 7.34
CA GLN A 8 -5.28 -6.21 7.12
C GLN A 8 -4.52 -5.00 6.57
N ASP A 9 -3.31 -4.74 7.09
CA ASP A 9 -2.44 -3.67 6.59
C ASP A 9 -1.96 -3.96 5.15
N ALA A 10 -1.60 -5.21 4.85
CA ALA A 10 -1.24 -5.63 3.50
C ALA A 10 -2.42 -5.51 2.50
N ASP A 11 -3.61 -5.95 2.91
CA ASP A 11 -4.83 -5.84 2.08
C ASP A 11 -5.21 -4.38 1.81
N LEU A 12 -5.15 -3.53 2.84
CA LEU A 12 -5.41 -2.09 2.71
C LEU A 12 -4.40 -1.41 1.77
N CYS A 13 -3.12 -1.73 1.91
CA CYS A 13 -2.06 -1.23 1.04
C CYS A 13 -2.31 -1.60 -0.44
N LEU A 14 -2.49 -2.89 -0.72
CA LEU A 14 -2.63 -3.38 -2.09
C LEU A 14 -3.94 -2.91 -2.73
N THR A 15 -5.06 -3.00 -2.02
CA THR A 15 -6.37 -2.57 -2.54
C THR A 15 -6.39 -1.07 -2.84
N THR A 16 -5.79 -0.25 -1.98
CA THR A 16 -5.75 1.20 -2.20
C THR A 16 -4.82 1.56 -3.36
N ALA A 17 -3.71 0.84 -3.53
CA ALA A 17 -2.84 0.99 -4.69
C ALA A 17 -3.53 0.60 -6.01
N GLU A 18 -4.32 -0.47 -6.02
CA GLU A 18 -5.12 -0.86 -7.20
C GLU A 18 -6.16 0.22 -7.56
N ARG A 19 -6.80 0.82 -6.55
CA ARG A 19 -7.71 1.97 -6.73
C ARG A 19 -6.99 3.18 -7.32
N ALA A 20 -5.83 3.54 -6.76
CA ALA A 20 -4.98 4.63 -7.27
C ALA A 20 -4.54 4.37 -8.72
N ALA A 21 -4.10 3.15 -9.03
CA ALA A 21 -3.69 2.73 -10.37
C ALA A 21 -4.85 2.73 -11.39
N SER A 22 -6.07 2.48 -10.92
CA SER A 22 -7.30 2.58 -11.71
C SER A 22 -7.71 4.02 -12.01
N GLY A 23 -6.98 5.01 -11.49
CA GLY A 23 -7.26 6.43 -11.67
C GLY A 23 -8.29 6.98 -10.69
N GLU A 24 -8.57 6.28 -9.59
CA GLU A 24 -9.44 6.80 -8.53
C GLU A 24 -8.71 7.91 -7.76
N GLU A 25 -9.40 9.04 -7.56
CA GLU A 25 -8.91 10.12 -6.71
C GLU A 25 -9.04 9.71 -5.24
N LEU A 26 -7.93 9.30 -4.66
CA LEU A 26 -7.82 9.07 -3.21
C LEU A 26 -7.62 10.41 -2.50
N ASP A 27 -8.38 10.62 -1.41
CA ASP A 27 -8.20 11.77 -0.52
C ASP A 27 -6.84 11.72 0.20
N GLY A 28 -6.34 12.87 0.64
CA GLY A 28 -5.06 12.97 1.35
C GLY A 28 -5.00 12.15 2.65
N ASP A 29 -6.11 12.04 3.38
CA ASP A 29 -6.20 11.19 4.58
C ASP A 29 -6.19 9.70 4.20
N GLU A 30 -6.91 9.34 3.14
CA GLU A 30 -6.96 7.96 2.63
C GLU A 30 -5.58 7.49 2.14
N LYS A 31 -4.85 8.37 1.42
CA LYS A 31 -3.47 8.12 0.99
C LYS A 31 -2.54 7.92 2.18
N THR A 32 -2.63 8.79 3.19
CA THR A 32 -1.77 8.71 4.37
C THR A 32 -2.03 7.43 5.15
N LYS A 33 -3.29 7.07 5.35
CA LYS A 33 -3.68 5.85 6.04
C LYS A 33 -3.21 4.59 5.31
N ALA A 34 -3.34 4.55 3.99
CA ALA A 34 -2.87 3.44 3.18
C ALA A 34 -1.33 3.37 3.12
N HIS A 35 -0.65 4.51 3.07
CA HIS A 35 0.81 4.61 3.18
C HIS A 35 1.32 4.02 4.50
N GLU A 36 0.72 4.40 5.63
CA GLU A 36 1.07 3.81 6.93
C GLU A 36 0.83 2.30 6.98
N ALA A 37 -0.24 1.82 6.36
CA ALA A 37 -0.53 0.39 6.25
C ALA A 37 0.53 -0.33 5.41
N CYS A 38 0.96 0.25 4.27
CA CYS A 38 2.07 -0.26 3.48
C CYS A 38 3.37 -0.33 4.30
N LEU A 39 3.70 0.70 5.08
CA LEU A 39 4.90 0.71 5.93
C LEU A 39 4.87 -0.37 7.03
N ARG A 40 3.71 -0.63 7.62
CA ARG A 40 3.54 -1.70 8.61
C ARG A 40 3.66 -3.07 7.95
N ALA A 41 3.01 -3.28 6.81
CA ALA A 41 3.13 -4.50 6.02
C ALA A 41 4.58 -4.76 5.57
N LEU A 42 5.31 -3.72 5.15
CA LEU A 42 6.72 -3.78 4.80
C LEU A 42 7.62 -4.19 5.96
N SER A 43 7.32 -3.67 7.14
CA SER A 43 8.08 -3.93 8.36
C SER A 43 7.87 -5.36 8.86
N ASP A 44 6.64 -5.88 8.78
CA ASP A 44 6.28 -7.23 9.23
C ASP A 44 6.68 -8.32 8.23
N THR A 45 6.70 -7.99 6.94
CA THR A 45 7.01 -8.94 5.87
C THR A 45 8.49 -9.32 5.86
N ALA A 46 8.82 -10.62 5.84
CA ALA A 46 10.19 -11.10 5.69
C ALA A 46 10.58 -11.37 4.22
N SER A 47 9.60 -11.53 3.33
CA SER A 47 9.83 -11.85 1.92
C SER A 47 10.21 -10.62 1.10
N VAL A 48 11.38 -10.67 0.44
CA VAL A 48 11.87 -9.58 -0.42
C VAL A 48 10.91 -9.28 -1.57
N VAL A 49 10.28 -10.32 -2.14
CA VAL A 49 9.31 -10.16 -3.24
C VAL A 49 8.06 -9.42 -2.78
N GLN A 50 7.53 -9.79 -1.61
CA GLN A 50 6.36 -9.12 -1.05
C GLN A 50 6.69 -7.69 -0.62
N LYS A 51 7.90 -7.45 -0.09
CA LYS A 51 8.37 -6.09 0.20
C LYS A 51 8.37 -5.22 -1.05
N TYR A 52 8.88 -5.74 -2.16
CA TYR A 52 8.87 -5.01 -3.42
C TYR A 52 7.44 -4.63 -3.85
N GLN A 53 6.51 -5.58 -3.78
CA GLN A 53 5.09 -5.33 -4.09
C GLN A 53 4.48 -4.22 -3.21
N PHE A 54 4.76 -4.23 -1.90
CA PHE A 54 4.26 -3.19 -1.00
C PHE A 54 4.91 -1.83 -1.26
N GLN A 55 6.18 -1.78 -1.68
CA GLN A 55 6.83 -0.52 -2.09
C GLN A 55 6.21 0.04 -3.36
N GLU A 56 5.96 -0.80 -4.37
CA GLU A 56 5.28 -0.36 -5.60
C GLU A 56 3.86 0.14 -5.32
N ALA A 57 3.13 -0.56 -4.46
CA ALA A 57 1.81 -0.16 -4.01
C ALA A 57 1.84 1.21 -3.30
N ASP A 58 2.80 1.41 -2.39
CA ASP A 58 3.01 2.67 -1.69
C ASP A 58 3.27 3.85 -2.65
N PHE A 59 4.11 3.62 -3.67
CA PHE A 59 4.38 4.62 -4.71
C PHE A 59 3.13 4.95 -5.54
N ALA A 60 2.31 3.96 -5.86
CA ALA A 60 1.05 4.17 -6.58
C ALA A 60 0.07 5.03 -5.76
N ILE A 61 -0.03 4.77 -4.45
CA ILE A 61 -0.89 5.53 -3.52
C ILE A 61 -0.43 6.98 -3.39
N MET A 62 0.86 7.18 -3.15
CA MET A 62 1.44 8.51 -2.95
C MET A 62 1.55 9.31 -4.25
N GLY A 63 1.38 8.66 -5.42
CA GLY A 63 1.46 9.31 -6.72
C GLY A 63 2.88 9.73 -7.10
N THR A 64 3.91 9.20 -6.43
CA THR A 64 5.33 9.43 -6.70
C THR A 64 5.85 8.56 -7.85
N HIS A 65 5.02 8.30 -8.85
CA HIS A 65 5.50 7.80 -10.13
C HIS A 65 6.23 8.96 -10.81
N HIS A 66 7.55 9.03 -10.63
CA HIS A 66 8.41 9.89 -11.45
C HIS A 66 8.21 9.42 -12.89
N LYS A 67 7.37 10.15 -13.64
CA LYS A 67 7.26 10.04 -15.10
C LYS A 67 8.69 10.23 -15.65
N PHE A 68 9.33 9.12 -16.02
CA PHE A 68 10.43 9.16 -16.98
C PHE A 68 9.85 9.31 -18.39
#